data_AF-A0A1M6ISD0-F1
#
_entry.id   AF-A0A1M6ISD0-F1
#
_cell.length_a   1.000
_cell.length_b   1.000
_cell.length_c   1.000
_cell.angle_alpha   90.00
_cell.angle_beta   90.00
_cell.angle_gamma   90.00
#
_symmetry.space_group_name_H-M   'P 1'
#
loop_
_entity.id
_entity.type
_entity.pdbx_description
1 polymer ?
#
loop_
_entity_poly.entity_id
_entity_poly.type
_entity_poly.pdbx_seq_one_letter_code
_entity_poly.pdbx_strand_id
1 'polypeptide(L)'
;MSTTVFRNYDIKCIKALLKEIGKERYEGALKDNGLLESKPLAMDGFFVEYETDTQDVNLYYEYPSRVVCFIMPVLGFWNVPHDHWVRERK
;
A
#
# COMPACT_ATOMS: atom_id res chain seq x y z
N MET A 1 15.63 -9.86 13.80
CA MET A 1 16.45 -9.20 12.76
C MET A 1 15.63 -8.03 12.27
N SER A 2 16.22 -6.83 12.15
CA SER A 2 15.46 -5.67 11.66
C SER A 2 15.40 -5.72 10.14
N THR A 3 14.20 -5.84 9.56
CA THR A 3 14.03 -5.82 8.11
C THR A 3 14.10 -4.37 7.65
N THR A 4 14.91 -4.08 6.63
CA THR A 4 14.90 -2.74 6.03
C THR A 4 13.74 -2.67 5.06
N VAL A 5 12.85 -1.71 5.24
CA VAL A 5 11.75 -1.46 4.30
C VAL A 5 11.81 -0.02 3.83
N PHE A 6 11.26 0.26 2.66
CA PHE A 6 11.11 1.61 2.15
C PHE A 6 9.62 1.91 2.02
N ARG A 7 9.17 3.06 2.52
CA ARG A 7 7.77 3.47 2.42
C ARG A 7 7.61 4.73 1.60
N ASN A 8 6.49 4.80 0.89
CA ASN A 8 6.10 5.95 0.09
C ASN A 8 4.68 6.37 0.43
N TYR A 9 4.52 7.65 0.79
CA TYR A 9 3.27 8.25 1.24
C TYR A 9 2.69 9.25 0.22
N ASP A 10 3.18 9.28 -1.02
CA ASP A 10 2.69 10.22 -2.02
C ASP A 10 1.25 9.88 -2.45
N ILE A 11 0.30 10.59 -1.84
CA ILE A 11 -1.13 10.45 -2.08
C ILE A 11 -1.48 10.64 -3.55
N LYS A 12 -0.74 11.48 -4.32
CA LYS A 12 -1.03 11.68 -5.75
C LYS A 12 -0.73 10.43 -6.55
N CYS A 13 0.44 9.83 -6.34
CA CYS A 13 0.84 8.57 -6.97
C CYS A 13 -0.10 7.44 -6.57
N ILE A 14 -0.38 7.31 -5.27
CA ILE A 14 -1.29 6.27 -4.74
C ILE A 14 -2.70 6.42 -5.32
N LYS A 15 -3.21 7.65 -5.47
CA LYS A 15 -4.52 7.88 -6.09
C LYS A 15 -4.53 7.48 -7.57
N ALA A 16 -3.43 7.70 -8.30
CA ALA A 16 -3.29 7.23 -9.67
C ALA A 16 -3.21 5.69 -9.73
N LEU A 17 -2.47 5.09 -8.82
CA LEU A 17 -2.36 3.64 -8.65
C LEU A 17 -3.70 2.98 -8.36
N LEU A 18 -4.49 3.51 -7.42
CA LEU A 18 -5.84 3.00 -7.11
C LEU A 18 -6.78 3.10 -8.32
N LYS A 19 -6.65 4.16 -9.13
CA LYS A 19 -7.41 4.30 -10.38
C LYS A 19 -7.00 3.26 -11.42
N GLU A 20 -5.71 2.96 -11.52
CA GLU A 20 -5.16 1.95 -12.42
C GLU A 20 -5.56 0.53 -12.01
N ILE A 21 -5.52 0.21 -10.71
CA ILE A 21 -5.99 -1.06 -10.15
C ILE A 21 -7.47 -1.27 -10.48
N GLY A 22 -8.27 -0.21 -10.37
CA GLY A 22 -9.70 -0.24 -10.64
C GLY A 22 -10.52 -0.79 -9.47
N LYS A 23 -11.80 -0.40 -9.43
CA LYS A 23 -12.69 -0.67 -8.30
C LYS A 23 -12.84 -2.18 -8.01
N GLU A 24 -13.08 -2.99 -9.03
CA GLU A 24 -13.36 -4.42 -8.85
C GLU A 24 -12.18 -5.17 -8.23
N ARG A 25 -10.96 -4.94 -8.74
CA ARG A 25 -9.75 -5.58 -8.22
C ARG A 25 -9.43 -5.12 -6.80
N TYR A 26 -9.59 -3.82 -6.55
CA TYR A 26 -9.38 -3.25 -5.22
C TYR A 26 -10.36 -3.82 -4.18
N GLU A 27 -11.66 -3.88 -4.51
CA GLU A 27 -12.64 -4.46 -3.60
C GLU A 27 -12.45 -5.97 -3.40
N GLY A 28 -12.00 -6.69 -4.43
CA GLY A 28 -11.55 -8.08 -4.32
C GLY A 28 -10.39 -8.24 -3.34
N ALA A 29 -9.34 -7.42 -3.49
CA ALA A 29 -8.19 -7.42 -2.60
C ALA A 29 -8.57 -7.12 -1.14
N LEU A 30 -9.45 -6.15 -0.90
CA LEU A 30 -9.97 -5.88 0.45
C LEU A 30 -10.73 -7.07 1.02
N LYS A 31 -11.54 -7.76 0.19
CA LYS A 31 -12.30 -8.94 0.62
C LYS A 31 -11.39 -10.10 0.99
N ASP A 32 -10.38 -10.36 0.18
CA ASP A 32 -9.43 -11.46 0.40
C ASP A 32 -8.61 -11.27 1.68
N ASN A 33 -8.37 -10.01 2.08
CA ASN A 33 -7.70 -9.66 3.32
C ASN A 33 -8.64 -9.44 4.52
N GLY A 34 -9.95 -9.69 4.35
CA GLY A 34 -10.93 -9.50 5.43
C GLY A 34 -11.21 -8.04 5.81
N LEU A 35 -10.81 -7.08 4.98
CA LEU A 35 -10.93 -5.63 5.22
C LEU A 35 -12.22 -5.03 4.64
N LEU A 36 -13.15 -5.87 4.17
CA LEU A 36 -14.35 -5.39 3.48
C LEU A 36 -15.31 -4.63 4.41
N GLU A 37 -15.36 -4.99 5.69
CA GLU A 37 -16.17 -4.29 6.70
C GLU A 37 -15.44 -3.05 7.25
N SER A 38 -14.11 -3.04 7.18
CA SER A 38 -13.25 -1.95 7.63
C SER A 38 -12.63 -1.20 6.46
N LYS A 39 -13.38 -0.87 5.41
CA LYS A 39 -12.80 -0.21 4.22
C LYS A 39 -12.05 1.08 4.61
N PRO A 40 -10.89 1.35 4.01
CA PRO A 40 -10.23 2.65 4.12
C PRO A 40 -11.20 3.81 3.84
N LEU A 41 -11.38 4.71 4.82
CA LEU A 41 -12.34 5.82 4.75
C LEU A 41 -11.72 7.10 4.18
N ALA A 42 -10.40 7.24 4.30
CA ALA A 42 -9.65 8.40 3.87
C ALA A 42 -8.39 7.98 3.12
N MET A 43 -7.88 8.87 2.28
CA MET A 43 -6.61 8.64 1.55
C MET A 43 -5.37 8.73 2.45
N ASP A 44 -5.48 9.39 3.61
CA ASP A 44 -4.38 9.76 4.50
C ASP A 44 -3.75 8.60 5.31
N GLY A 45 -4.05 7.36 4.94
CA GLY A 45 -3.45 6.16 5.54
C GLY A 45 -2.80 5.24 4.52
N PHE A 46 -2.94 5.52 3.23
CA PHE A 46 -2.35 4.66 2.21
C PHE A 46 -0.86 4.93 2.08
N PHE A 47 -0.11 3.85 1.91
CA PHE A 47 1.30 3.93 1.56
C PHE A 47 1.73 2.68 0.78
N VAL A 48 2.78 2.83 -0.02
CA VAL A 48 3.43 1.71 -0.69
C VAL A 48 4.67 1.34 0.11
N GLU A 49 4.85 0.08 0.42
CA GLU A 49 6.04 -0.46 1.07
C GLU A 49 6.80 -1.34 0.09
N TYR A 50 8.11 -1.12 -0.01
CA TYR A 50 9.06 -1.98 -0.69
C TYR A 50 9.90 -2.72 0.35
N GLU A 51 9.81 -4.05 0.32
CA GLU A 51 10.55 -4.92 1.23
C GLU A 51 11.84 -5.38 0.55
N THR A 52 13.01 -5.07 1.12
CA THR A 52 14.30 -5.34 0.46
C THR A 52 14.63 -6.83 0.34
N ASP A 53 14.12 -7.62 1.28
CA ASP A 53 14.51 -9.01 1.42
C ASP A 53 13.76 -9.90 0.43
N THR A 54 12.46 -9.64 0.24
CA THR A 54 11.61 -10.35 -0.74
C THR A 54 11.53 -9.65 -2.09
N GLN A 55 11.95 -8.37 -2.16
CA GLN A 55 11.81 -7.50 -3.32
C GLN A 55 10.34 -7.23 -3.72
N ASP A 56 9.41 -7.40 -2.79
CA ASP A 56 7.99 -7.13 -3.04
C ASP A 56 7.67 -5.65 -2.89
N VAL A 57 6.78 -5.17 -3.77
CA VAL A 57 6.19 -3.83 -3.69
C VAL A 57 4.71 -3.98 -3.41
N ASN A 58 4.28 -3.52 -2.25
CA ASN A 58 2.98 -3.83 -1.67
C ASN A 58 2.25 -2.55 -1.24
N LEU A 59 0.94 -2.51 -1.47
CA LEU A 59 0.07 -1.43 -1.01
C LEU A 59 -0.49 -1.78 0.37
N TYR A 60 -0.36 -0.83 1.29
CA TYR A 60 -0.83 -0.92 2.66
C TYR A 60 -1.76 0.24 3.00
N TYR A 61 -2.50 0.05 4.10
CA TYR A 61 -3.26 1.11 4.75
C TYR A 61 -3.03 1.10 6.26
N GLU A 62 -2.69 2.25 6.81
CA GLU A 62 -2.63 2.50 8.25
C GLU A 62 -3.94 3.16 8.71
N TYR A 63 -4.66 2.49 9.61
CA TYR A 63 -5.84 3.05 10.24
C TYR A 63 -5.46 4.06 11.33
N PRO A 64 -6.37 4.98 11.74
CA PRO A 64 -6.14 5.88 12.88
C PRO A 64 -5.81 5.17 14.19
N SER A 65 -6.18 3.89 14.33
CA SER A 65 -5.79 3.00 15.43
C SER A 65 -4.32 2.52 15.37
N ARG A 66 -3.55 2.97 14.38
CA ARG A 66 -2.16 2.55 14.06
C ARG A 66 -2.02 1.09 13.64
N VAL A 67 -3.13 0.45 13.27
CA VAL A 67 -3.10 -0.89 12.68
C VAL A 67 -2.75 -0.75 11.21
N VAL A 68 -1.67 -1.41 10.79
CA VAL A 68 -1.24 -1.48 9.39
C VAL A 68 -1.77 -2.75 8.76
N CYS A 69 -2.53 -2.60 7.67
CA CYS A 69 -3.11 -3.71 6.95
C CYS A 69 -2.55 -3.78 5.53
N PHE A 70 -2.17 -4.99 5.13
CA PHE A 70 -1.82 -5.30 3.75
C PHE A 70 -3.08 -5.32 2.88
N ILE A 71 -2.99 -4.74 1.68
CA ILE A 71 -4.09 -4.76 0.71
C ILE A 71 -3.73 -5.66 -0.47
N MET A 72 -2.66 -5.36 -1.20
CA MET A 72 -2.28 -6.14 -2.38
C MET A 72 -0.86 -5.86 -2.84
N PRO A 73 -0.23 -6.80 -3.58
CA PRO A 73 0.98 -6.48 -4.32
C PRO A 73 0.66 -5.54 -5.48
N VAL A 74 1.55 -4.57 -5.70
CA VAL A 74 1.42 -3.55 -6.76
C VAL A 74 2.63 -3.51 -7.69
N LEU A 75 3.46 -4.55 -7.67
CA LEU A 75 4.50 -4.73 -8.66
C LEU A 75 3.89 -4.91 -10.06
N GLY A 76 4.36 -4.13 -11.03
CA GLY A 76 3.89 -4.18 -12.42
C GLY A 76 2.82 -3.14 -12.80
N PHE A 77 2.33 -2.34 -11.85
CA PHE A 77 1.51 -1.17 -12.16
C PHE A 77 2.40 0.01 -12.57
N TRP A 78 1.90 0.86 -13.47
CA TRP A 78 2.64 2.02 -13.99
C TRP A 78 2.76 3.16 -13.00
N ASN A 79 1.78 3.32 -12.10
CA ASN A 79 1.75 4.42 -11.14
C ASN A 79 2.44 4.11 -9.80
N VAL A 80 3.33 3.11 -9.76
CA VAL A 80 4.17 2.85 -8.58
C VAL A 80 5.10 4.06 -8.36
N PRO A 81 5.19 4.60 -7.13
CA PRO A 81 6.03 5.77 -6.87
C PRO A 81 7.51 5.53 -7.21
N HIS A 82 8.14 6.47 -7.89
CA HIS A 82 9.58 6.41 -8.21
C HIS A 82 10.45 7.21 -7.22
N ASP A 83 9.89 8.27 -6.64
CA ASP A 83 10.61 9.23 -5.79
C ASP A 83 10.01 9.33 -4.38
N HIS A 84 10.71 9.95 -3.44
CA HIS A 84 10.26 10.20 -2.05
C HIS A 84 10.09 8.95 -1.18
N TRP A 85 10.84 7.89 -1.48
CA TRP A 85 10.92 6.72 -0.62
C TRP A 85 11.66 7.04 0.68
N VAL A 86 11.03 6.73 1.81
CA VAL A 86 11.60 6.88 3.15
C VAL A 86 12.06 5.52 3.63
N ARG A 87 13.33 5.42 4.04
CA ARG A 87 13.86 4.19 4.61
C ARG A 87 13.37 4.03 6.05
N GLU A 88 12.77 2.89 6.35
CA GLU A 88 12.32 2.49 7.68
C GLU A 88 12.94 1.16 8.11
N ARG A 89 12.92 0.91 9.42
CA ARG A 89 13.36 -0.35 10.03
C ARG A 89 12.15 -0.99 10.71
N LYS A 90 11.88 -2.25 10.35
CA LYS A 90 10.78 -3.07 10.86
C LYS A 90 11.32 -4.19 11.74
#